data_AF-A0A946ASG8-F1
#
_entry.id   AF-A0A946ASG8-F1
#
_cell.length_a   1.000
_cell.length_b   1.000
_cell.length_c   1.000
_cell.angle_alpha   90.00
_cell.angle_beta   90.00
_cell.angle_gamma   90.00
#
_symmetry.space_group_name_H-M   'P 1'
#
loop_
_entity.id
_entity.type
_entity.pdbx_description
1 polymer ?
#
loop_
_entity_poly.entity_id
_entity_poly.type
_entity_poly.pdbx_seq_one_letter_code
_entity_poly.pdbx_strand_id
1 'polypeptide(L)'
;MLKSLGRKDLRDEMGVFIHINDEASLVLSLGRRSQNHDKVTNDKAFLDDIFDCTRAMCRQHWPLIKVGEGAIIGSFNTRVRALVDRFGSETLSEREHEIVQLILQGHSGKSMARMLGVSPETVKVFRKRIHHKLNIHSQGELFSRLLASLTMITSDHVGDPLVLLRQNPKKQ
;
A
#
# COMPACT_ATOMS: atom_id res chain seq x y z
N MET A 1 10.64 -8.15 6.08
CA MET A 1 9.90 -9.31 5.52
C MET A 1 8.75 -8.79 4.65
N LEU A 2 9.03 -8.42 3.40
CA LEU A 2 8.01 -7.97 2.44
C LEU A 2 7.57 -9.17 1.61
N LYS A 3 6.30 -9.54 1.70
CA LYS A 3 5.71 -10.66 0.98
C LYS A 3 5.60 -10.30 -0.51
N SER A 4 6.36 -11.01 -1.33
CA SER A 4 6.23 -11.09 -2.79
C SER A 4 4.78 -11.39 -3.18
N LEU A 5 4.18 -10.50 -3.99
CA LEU A 5 3.01 -10.87 -4.80
C LEU A 5 3.50 -11.87 -5.85
N GLY A 6 3.31 -13.15 -5.58
CA GLY A 6 3.66 -14.23 -6.51
C GLY A 6 2.88 -14.14 -7.81
N ARG A 7 3.44 -13.48 -8.83
CA ARG A 7 3.15 -13.81 -10.23
C ARG A 7 3.81 -15.17 -10.50
N LYS A 8 3.01 -16.17 -10.90
CA LYS A 8 3.38 -17.60 -11.06
C LYS A 8 4.52 -17.92 -12.06
N ASP A 9 5.18 -16.91 -12.63
CA ASP A 9 6.17 -17.09 -13.69
C ASP A 9 7.61 -16.73 -13.27
N LEU A 10 7.81 -16.23 -12.05
CA LEU A 10 9.11 -15.76 -11.57
C LEU A 10 9.92 -16.91 -10.99
N ARG A 11 11.01 -17.31 -11.65
CA ARG A 11 11.89 -18.41 -11.19
C ARG A 11 13.03 -17.94 -10.30
N ASP A 12 13.51 -16.73 -10.51
CA ASP A 12 14.68 -16.20 -9.80
C ASP A 12 14.56 -14.69 -9.65
N GLU A 13 15.06 -14.17 -8.54
CA GLU A 13 15.05 -12.75 -8.22
C GLU A 13 16.44 -12.35 -7.68
N MET A 14 17.04 -11.36 -8.31
CA MET A 14 18.31 -10.78 -7.88
C MET A 14 18.10 -9.32 -7.48
N GLY A 15 18.49 -8.99 -6.26
CA GLY A 15 18.58 -7.61 -5.79
C GLY A 15 19.95 -7.02 -6.10
N VAL A 16 19.99 -5.95 -6.87
CA VAL A 16 21.20 -5.18 -7.19
C VAL A 16 21.20 -3.91 -6.36
N PHE A 17 22.25 -3.73 -5.54
CA PHE A 17 22.47 -2.52 -4.76
C PHE A 17 23.45 -1.61 -5.50
N ILE A 18 23.01 -0.40 -5.83
CA ILE A 18 23.84 0.64 -6.45
C ILE A 18 24.02 1.75 -5.43
N HIS A 19 25.22 1.84 -4.87
CA HIS A 19 25.61 2.98 -4.04
C HIS A 19 25.77 4.22 -4.91
N ILE A 20 25.00 5.26 -4.58
CA ILE A 20 25.02 6.52 -5.31
C ILE A 20 25.89 7.53 -4.55
N ASN A 21 25.66 7.69 -3.24
CA ASN A 21 26.47 8.49 -2.31
C ASN A 21 26.34 7.92 -0.88
N ASP A 22 26.90 8.62 0.11
CA ASP A 22 26.91 8.19 1.52
C ASP A 22 25.51 8.12 2.17
N GLU A 23 24.51 8.78 1.58
CA GLU A 23 23.16 8.92 2.14
C GLU A 23 22.10 8.12 1.38
N ALA A 24 22.41 7.67 0.15
CA ALA A 24 21.45 7.01 -0.73
C ALA A 24 22.02 5.81 -1.47
N SER A 25 21.26 4.71 -1.41
CA SER A 25 21.49 3.50 -2.20
C SER A 25 20.22 3.15 -2.98
N LEU A 26 20.39 2.85 -4.27
CA LEU A 26 19.30 2.38 -5.12
C LEU A 26 19.27 0.85 -5.12
N VAL A 27 18.08 0.27 -5.01
CA VAL A 27 17.88 -1.18 -5.14
C VAL A 27 17.11 -1.46 -6.41
N LEU A 28 17.72 -2.19 -7.34
CA LEU A 28 17.06 -2.73 -8.52
C LEU A 28 16.73 -4.20 -8.26
N SER A 29 15.44 -4.55 -8.24
CA SER A 29 15.02 -5.95 -8.24
C SER A 29 14.85 -6.43 -9.68
N LEU A 30 15.66 -7.42 -10.06
CA LEU A 30 15.64 -8.05 -11.37
C LEU A 30 15.06 -9.45 -11.24
N GLY A 31 13.96 -9.71 -11.94
CA GLY A 31 13.26 -10.98 -11.89
C GLY A 31 13.31 -11.74 -13.21
N ARG A 32 13.76 -12.99 -13.21
CA ARG A 32 13.75 -13.85 -14.41
C ARG A 32 12.41 -14.58 -14.54
N ARG A 33 11.68 -14.30 -15.63
CA ARG A 33 10.45 -15.02 -15.99
C ARG A 33 10.77 -16.25 -16.85
N SER A 34 10.24 -17.40 -16.46
CA SER A 34 10.47 -18.67 -17.18
C SER A 34 9.38 -18.90 -18.22
N GLN A 35 9.64 -18.62 -19.49
CA GLN A 35 8.77 -19.11 -20.58
C GLN A 35 9.44 -20.04 -21.59
N ASN A 36 10.75 -20.30 -21.52
CA ASN A 36 11.36 -21.33 -22.36
C ASN A 36 12.52 -22.03 -21.64
N HIS A 37 12.45 -23.35 -21.58
CA HIS A 37 13.60 -24.21 -21.32
C HIS A 37 14.56 -24.04 -22.50
N ASP A 38 15.67 -23.32 -22.34
CA ASP A 38 16.93 -23.65 -23.02
C ASP A 38 18.11 -22.78 -22.54
N LYS A 39 19.21 -23.48 -22.24
CA LYS A 39 20.61 -23.04 -22.11
C LYS A 39 20.94 -21.87 -21.18
N VAL A 40 21.35 -22.23 -19.97
CA VAL A 40 22.23 -21.42 -19.10
C VAL A 40 23.49 -21.08 -19.90
N THR A 41 23.60 -19.84 -20.36
CA THR A 41 24.79 -19.34 -21.07
C THR A 41 25.26 -18.10 -20.34
N ASN A 42 26.34 -18.27 -19.56
CA ASN A 42 27.14 -17.22 -18.94
C ASN A 42 26.36 -16.01 -18.35
N ASP A 43 25.36 -16.30 -17.51
CA ASP A 43 24.48 -15.31 -16.87
C ASP A 43 25.26 -14.15 -16.22
N LYS A 44 26.46 -14.41 -15.71
CA LYS A 44 27.30 -13.40 -15.06
C LYS A 44 27.77 -12.29 -16.02
N ALA A 45 28.26 -12.62 -17.21
CA ALA A 45 28.80 -11.61 -18.13
C ALA A 45 27.68 -10.71 -18.69
N PHE A 46 26.51 -11.30 -18.98
CA PHE A 46 25.32 -10.54 -19.35
C PHE A 46 24.82 -9.63 -18.22
N LEU A 47 24.86 -10.14 -16.98
CA LEU A 47 24.54 -9.34 -15.80
C LEU A 47 25.56 -8.21 -15.62
N ASP A 48 26.86 -8.45 -15.76
CA ASP A 48 27.92 -7.45 -15.65
C ASP A 48 27.75 -6.33 -16.71
N ASP A 49 27.46 -6.68 -17.97
CA ASP A 49 27.21 -5.70 -19.05
C ASP A 49 25.97 -4.83 -18.79
N ILE A 50 24.86 -5.45 -18.36
CA ILE A 50 23.65 -4.71 -17.97
C ILE A 50 23.92 -3.86 -16.72
N PHE A 51 24.73 -4.36 -15.78
CA PHE A 51 25.03 -3.69 -14.52
C PHE A 51 25.80 -2.40 -14.76
N ASP A 52 26.78 -2.41 -15.66
CA ASP A 52 27.56 -1.21 -15.96
C ASP A 52 26.71 -0.13 -16.63
N CYS A 53 25.85 -0.53 -17.59
CA CYS A 53 24.92 0.40 -18.23
C CYS A 53 23.88 0.94 -17.23
N THR A 54 23.26 0.07 -16.42
CA THR A 54 22.28 0.51 -15.42
C THR A 54 22.92 1.38 -14.34
N ARG A 55 24.13 1.07 -13.89
CA ARG A 55 24.89 1.90 -12.94
C ARG A 55 25.19 3.28 -13.50
N ALA A 56 25.65 3.35 -14.76
CA ALA A 56 25.92 4.62 -15.43
C ALA A 56 24.64 5.46 -15.59
N MET A 57 23.56 4.84 -16.06
CA MET A 57 22.26 5.50 -16.19
C MET A 57 21.71 5.98 -14.83
N CYS A 58 21.81 5.17 -13.78
CA CYS A 58 21.36 5.54 -12.44
C CYS A 58 22.17 6.72 -11.89
N ARG A 59 23.49 6.73 -12.06
CA ARG A 59 24.35 7.86 -11.67
C ARG A 59 24.04 9.14 -12.44
N GLN A 60 23.77 9.03 -13.75
CA GLN A 60 23.49 10.18 -14.60
C GLN A 60 22.11 10.79 -14.31
N HIS A 61 21.09 9.96 -14.03
CA HIS A 61 19.72 10.42 -13.84
C HIS A 61 19.37 10.70 -12.37
N TRP A 62 20.16 10.22 -11.41
CA TRP A 62 19.94 10.49 -9.99
C TRP A 62 19.85 11.99 -9.64
N PRO A 63 20.72 12.89 -10.14
CA PRO A 63 20.62 14.32 -9.85
C PRO A 63 19.35 14.99 -10.41
N LEU A 64 18.72 14.37 -11.42
CA LEU A 64 17.45 14.83 -12.01
C LEU A 64 16.25 14.34 -11.22
N ILE A 65 16.40 13.23 -10.49
CA ILE A 65 15.44 12.83 -9.47
C ILE A 65 15.66 13.81 -8.32
N LYS A 66 14.79 14.82 -8.23
CA LYS A 66 14.64 15.59 -6.99
C LYS A 66 14.14 14.63 -5.91
N VAL A 67 15.06 13.88 -5.32
CA VAL A 67 14.81 13.09 -4.12
C VAL A 67 14.62 14.11 -3.02
N GLY A 68 13.38 14.55 -2.83
CA GLY A 68 12.98 15.02 -1.52
C GLY A 68 13.11 13.83 -0.60
N GLU A 69 14.24 13.72 0.09
CA GLU A 69 14.55 12.70 1.07
C GLU A 69 13.52 12.76 2.21
N GLY A 70 12.46 11.96 2.07
CA GLY A 70 11.29 11.99 2.95
C GLY A 70 10.02 12.56 2.31
N ALA A 71 10.09 13.21 1.15
CA ALA A 71 8.90 13.75 0.49
C ALA A 71 8.03 12.65 -0.13
N ILE A 72 8.57 11.62 -0.79
CA ILE A 72 7.71 10.59 -1.43
C ILE A 72 7.15 9.59 -0.39
N ILE A 73 8.00 9.03 0.47
CA ILE A 73 7.55 8.10 1.53
C ILE A 73 6.79 8.84 2.64
N GLY A 74 7.22 10.04 3.00
CA GLY A 74 6.49 10.90 3.94
C GLY A 74 5.18 11.41 3.36
N SER A 75 5.14 11.82 2.07
CA SER A 75 3.87 12.16 1.40
C SER A 75 2.94 10.97 1.35
N PHE A 76 3.44 9.76 1.02
CA PHE A 76 2.60 8.57 0.99
C PHE A 76 2.05 8.21 2.38
N ASN A 77 2.90 8.11 3.41
CA ASN A 77 2.43 7.82 4.77
C ASN A 77 1.49 8.90 5.31
N THR A 78 1.75 10.17 5.02
CA THR A 78 0.87 11.29 5.40
C THR A 78 -0.46 11.22 4.67
N ARG A 79 -0.46 10.90 3.37
CA ARG A 79 -1.68 10.68 2.57
C ARG A 79 -2.48 9.49 3.06
N VAL A 80 -1.82 8.37 3.36
CA VAL A 80 -2.48 7.17 3.91
C VAL A 80 -3.11 7.48 5.26
N ARG A 81 -2.42 8.20 6.16
CA ARG A 81 -3.00 8.64 7.43
C ARG A 81 -4.20 9.55 7.23
N ALA A 82 -4.06 10.61 6.43
CA ALA A 82 -5.15 11.54 6.15
C ALA A 82 -6.38 10.85 5.53
N LEU A 83 -6.15 9.86 4.68
CA LEU A 83 -7.20 9.04 4.09
C LEU A 83 -7.89 8.18 5.15
N VAL A 84 -7.10 7.45 5.95
CA VAL A 84 -7.61 6.63 7.05
C VAL A 84 -8.42 7.49 8.00
N ASP A 85 -7.92 8.65 8.43
CA ASP A 85 -8.59 9.59 9.34
C ASP A 85 -9.91 10.14 8.79
N ARG A 86 -10.05 10.27 7.46
CA ARG A 86 -11.27 10.81 6.82
C ARG A 86 -12.24 9.75 6.32
N PHE A 87 -11.82 8.48 6.28
CA PHE A 87 -12.59 7.40 5.66
C PHE A 87 -13.93 7.18 6.37
N GLY A 88 -15.04 7.44 5.67
CA GLY A 88 -16.39 7.28 6.21
C GLY A 88 -16.81 8.39 7.18
N SER A 89 -16.03 9.47 7.32
CA SER A 89 -16.31 10.58 8.24
C SER A 89 -17.62 11.31 7.94
N GLU A 90 -18.12 11.27 6.70
CA GLU A 90 -19.41 11.89 6.34
C GLU A 90 -20.62 10.97 6.62
N THR A 91 -20.39 9.67 6.84
CA THR A 91 -21.46 8.66 6.99
C THR A 91 -21.55 8.09 8.40
N LEU A 92 -20.43 8.05 9.12
CA LEU A 92 -20.32 7.45 10.44
C LEU A 92 -20.47 8.51 11.53
N SER A 93 -21.07 8.13 12.66
CA SER A 93 -20.95 8.92 13.88
C SER A 93 -19.51 8.89 14.41
N GLU A 94 -19.12 9.85 15.25
CA GLU A 94 -17.79 9.90 15.87
C GLU A 94 -17.39 8.55 16.50
N ARG A 95 -18.32 7.92 17.24
CA ARG A 95 -18.07 6.65 17.90
C ARG A 95 -17.89 5.47 16.95
N GLU A 96 -18.62 5.48 15.83
CA GLU A 96 -18.45 4.48 14.77
C GLU A 96 -17.14 4.70 14.01
N HIS A 97 -16.77 5.96 13.80
CA HIS A 97 -15.51 6.35 13.17
C HIS A 97 -14.31 5.89 13.98
N GLU A 98 -14.30 6.13 15.29
CA GLU A 98 -13.26 5.61 16.21
C GLU A 98 -13.09 4.09 16.06
N ILE A 99 -14.18 3.34 15.96
CA ILE A 99 -14.13 1.88 15.80
C ILE A 99 -13.55 1.51 14.44
N VAL A 100 -13.89 2.23 13.37
CA VAL A 100 -13.28 2.03 12.05
C VAL A 100 -11.78 2.30 12.08
N GLN A 101 -11.33 3.39 12.72
CA GLN A 101 -9.91 3.70 12.88
C GLN A 101 -9.16 2.52 13.51
N LEU A 102 -9.68 2.00 14.62
CA LEU A 102 -9.06 0.88 15.32
C LEU A 102 -9.06 -0.41 14.51
N ILE A 103 -10.10 -0.64 13.71
CA ILE A 103 -10.15 -1.78 12.77
C ILE A 103 -9.04 -1.66 11.72
N LEU A 104 -8.87 -0.46 11.14
CA LEU A 104 -7.86 -0.19 10.11
C LEU A 104 -6.42 -0.26 10.66
N GLN A 105 -6.23 0.04 11.94
CA GLN A 105 -4.98 -0.17 12.67
C GLN A 105 -4.72 -1.64 13.05
N GLY A 106 -5.68 -2.54 12.82
CA GLY A 106 -5.54 -3.97 13.05
C GLY A 106 -5.91 -4.44 14.47
N HIS A 107 -6.58 -3.61 15.28
CA HIS A 107 -7.01 -4.02 16.61
C HIS A 107 -8.08 -5.12 16.58
N SER A 108 -7.94 -6.10 17.47
CA SER A 108 -8.95 -7.13 17.68
C SER A 108 -10.19 -6.56 18.40
N GLY A 109 -11.35 -7.23 18.28
CA GLY A 109 -12.57 -6.81 18.98
C GLY A 109 -12.40 -6.66 20.50
N LYS A 110 -11.62 -7.55 21.12
CA LYS A 110 -11.29 -7.48 22.56
C LYS A 110 -10.36 -6.31 22.89
N SER A 111 -9.38 -6.01 22.03
CA SER A 111 -8.48 -4.86 22.20
C SER A 111 -9.25 -3.55 22.11
N MET A 112 -10.13 -3.41 21.11
CA MET A 112 -10.96 -2.22 20.96
C MET A 112 -11.91 -2.02 22.13
N ALA A 113 -12.56 -3.09 22.59
CA ALA A 113 -13.42 -3.05 23.78
C ALA A 113 -12.69 -2.46 24.99
N ARG A 114 -11.46 -2.93 25.24
CA ARG A 114 -10.60 -2.42 26.32
C ARG A 114 -10.23 -0.96 26.13
N MET A 115 -9.81 -0.55 24.95
CA MET A 115 -9.40 0.83 24.66
C MET A 115 -10.56 1.82 24.76
N LEU A 116 -11.75 1.38 24.36
CA LEU A 116 -12.94 2.22 24.31
C LEU A 116 -13.77 2.17 25.60
N GLY A 117 -13.39 1.34 26.58
CA GLY A 117 -14.12 1.18 27.85
C GLY A 117 -15.50 0.52 27.70
N VAL A 118 -15.68 -0.35 26.72
CA VAL A 118 -16.96 -1.04 26.42
C VAL A 118 -16.79 -2.56 26.40
N SER A 119 -17.89 -3.31 26.33
CA SER A 119 -17.82 -4.77 26.18
C SER A 119 -17.48 -5.19 24.73
N PRO A 120 -16.86 -6.38 24.52
CA PRO A 120 -16.65 -6.95 23.19
C PRO A 120 -17.97 -7.12 22.40
N GLU A 121 -19.07 -7.37 23.09
CA GLU A 121 -20.42 -7.50 22.55
C GLU A 121 -20.91 -6.17 21.98
N THR A 122 -20.68 -5.06 22.70
CA THR A 122 -20.96 -3.71 22.22
C THR A 122 -20.17 -3.39 20.96
N VAL A 123 -18.89 -3.77 20.90
CA VAL A 123 -18.06 -3.62 19.69
C VAL A 123 -18.64 -4.42 18.51
N LYS A 124 -19.16 -5.64 18.73
CA LYS A 124 -19.83 -6.41 17.68
C LYS A 124 -21.07 -5.69 17.15
N VAL A 125 -21.86 -5.05 18.02
CA VAL A 125 -23.04 -4.27 17.61
C VAL A 125 -22.62 -3.07 16.75
N PHE A 126 -21.62 -2.30 17.18
CA PHE A 126 -21.09 -1.19 16.38
C PHE A 126 -20.57 -1.66 15.01
N ARG A 127 -19.80 -2.76 14.96
CA ARG A 127 -19.32 -3.34 13.70
C ARG A 127 -20.46 -3.66 12.73
N LYS A 128 -21.56 -4.25 13.21
CA LYS A 128 -22.75 -4.51 12.38
C LYS A 128 -23.38 -3.22 11.84
N ARG A 129 -23.48 -2.18 12.67
CA ARG A 129 -24.00 -0.87 12.24
C ARG A 129 -23.10 -0.21 11.21
N ILE A 130 -21.79 -0.23 11.42
CA ILE A 130 -20.78 0.27 10.47
C ILE A 130 -20.90 -0.47 9.14
N HIS A 131 -20.97 -1.79 9.17
CA HIS A 131 -21.13 -2.60 7.96
C HIS A 131 -22.39 -2.21 7.17
N HIS A 132 -23.51 -2.01 7.88
CA HIS A 132 -24.75 -1.56 7.25
C HIS A 132 -24.64 -0.14 6.68
N LYS A 133 -24.09 0.81 7.44
CA LYS A 133 -23.93 2.22 7.01
C LYS A 133 -22.98 2.39 5.83
N LEU A 134 -21.88 1.63 5.81
CA LEU A 134 -20.92 1.66 4.71
C LEU A 134 -21.29 0.73 3.55
N ASN A 135 -22.40 -0.02 3.69
CA ASN A 135 -22.85 -1.03 2.74
C ASN A 135 -21.73 -2.03 2.37
N ILE A 136 -21.12 -2.63 3.40
CA ILE A 136 -20.09 -3.66 3.29
C ILE A 136 -20.49 -4.91 4.06
N HIS A 137 -20.00 -6.07 3.61
CA HIS A 137 -20.34 -7.36 4.19
C HIS A 137 -19.24 -7.93 5.10
N SER A 138 -18.02 -7.39 5.03
CA SER A 138 -16.90 -7.90 5.83
C SER A 138 -15.87 -6.83 6.18
N GLN A 139 -15.06 -7.13 7.21
CA GLN A 139 -13.87 -6.32 7.54
C GLN A 139 -12.86 -6.31 6.37
N GLY A 140 -12.76 -7.41 5.61
CA GLY A 140 -11.91 -7.45 4.42
C GLY A 140 -12.38 -6.45 3.35
N GLU A 141 -13.69 -6.29 3.18
CA GLU A 141 -14.26 -5.32 2.25
C GLU A 141 -14.00 -3.88 2.67
N LEU A 142 -14.02 -3.58 3.97
CA LEU A 142 -13.58 -2.29 4.51
C LEU A 142 -12.15 -1.95 4.05
N PHE A 143 -11.22 -2.90 4.22
CA PHE A 143 -9.83 -2.73 3.76
C PHE A 143 -9.75 -2.58 2.25
N SER A 144 -10.48 -3.39 1.48
CA SER A 144 -10.51 -3.29 0.02
C SER A 144 -11.01 -1.92 -0.46
N ARG A 145 -12.04 -1.36 0.19
CA ARG A 145 -12.54 -0.01 -0.11
C ARG A 145 -11.50 1.06 0.22
N LEU A 146 -10.84 0.96 1.37
CA LEU A 146 -9.74 1.86 1.73
C LEU A 146 -8.62 1.84 0.67
N LEU A 147 -8.14 0.64 0.32
CA LEU A 147 -7.10 0.46 -0.69
C LEU A 147 -7.54 0.96 -2.08
N ALA A 148 -8.79 0.73 -2.46
CA ALA A 148 -9.34 1.26 -3.70
C ALA A 148 -9.30 2.80 -3.67
N SER A 149 -9.70 3.43 -2.57
CA SER A 149 -9.66 4.89 -2.45
C SER A 149 -8.23 5.47 -2.52
N LEU A 150 -7.20 4.74 -2.05
CA LEU A 150 -5.80 5.14 -2.22
C LEU A 150 -5.37 5.23 -3.68
N THR A 151 -5.90 4.36 -4.54
CA THR A 151 -5.57 4.36 -5.97
C THR A 151 -6.30 5.46 -6.74
N MET A 152 -7.40 5.99 -6.19
CA MET A 152 -8.20 7.04 -6.83
C MET A 152 -7.82 8.45 -6.39
N ILE A 153 -7.15 8.63 -5.25
CA ILE A 153 -6.72 9.97 -4.80
C ILE A 153 -5.43 10.38 -5.49
N THR A 154 -5.53 11.28 -6.46
CA THR A 154 -4.41 12.05 -7.00
C THR A 154 -4.27 13.35 -6.19
N SER A 155 -3.23 13.42 -5.37
CA SER A 155 -2.60 14.57 -4.67
C SER A 155 -3.43 15.66 -3.96
N ASP A 156 -4.66 16.01 -4.34
CA ASP A 156 -5.35 17.24 -3.88
C ASP A 156 -6.79 17.03 -3.37
N HIS A 157 -7.22 15.79 -3.11
CA HIS A 157 -8.59 15.55 -2.62
C HIS A 157 -8.71 15.75 -1.10
N VAL A 158 -9.53 16.74 -0.70
CA VAL A 158 -9.75 17.16 0.69
C VAL A 158 -10.96 16.44 1.35
N GLY A 159 -11.78 15.70 0.60
CA GLY A 159 -13.04 15.09 1.09
C GLY A 159 -12.95 13.63 1.57
N ASP A 160 -14.09 13.06 2.02
CA ASP A 160 -14.20 11.65 2.42
C ASP A 160 -13.89 10.71 1.23
N PRO A 161 -12.85 9.85 1.32
CA PRO A 161 -12.45 8.93 0.26
C PRO A 161 -13.56 7.94 -0.17
N LEU A 162 -14.51 7.64 0.73
CA LEU A 162 -15.59 6.71 0.44
C LEU A 162 -16.64 7.30 -0.51
N VAL A 163 -16.79 8.63 -0.55
CA VAL A 163 -17.71 9.31 -1.47
C VAL A 163 -17.30 9.10 -2.93
N LEU A 164 -16.00 9.10 -3.23
CA LEU A 164 -15.47 8.83 -4.57
C LEU A 164 -15.83 7.42 -5.06
N LEU A 165 -15.90 6.44 -4.14
CA LEU A 165 -16.27 5.07 -4.45
C LEU A 165 -17.78 4.86 -4.63
N ARG A 166 -18.62 5.79 -4.14
CA ARG A 166 -20.07 5.75 -4.40
C ARG A 166 -20.43 6.28 -5.78
N GLN A 167 -19.65 7.20 -6.33
CA GLN A 167 -19.90 7.82 -7.64
C GLN A 167 -19.42 6.99 -8.83
N ASN A 168 -18.60 5.96 -8.59
CA ASN A 168 -18.11 5.06 -9.62
C ASN A 168 -18.52 3.61 -9.29
N PRO A 169 -19.78 3.23 -9.53
CA PRO A 169 -20.19 1.83 -9.46
C PRO A 169 -19.54 1.11 -10.65
N LYS A 170 -18.31 0.61 -10.47
CA LYS A 170 -17.74 -0.30 -11.47
C LYS A 170 -18.73 -1.45 -11.68
N LYS A 171 -19.18 -1.55 -12.93
CA LYS A 171 -20.03 -2.57 -13.54
C LYS A 171 -19.73 -3.96 -12.98
N GLN A 172 -20.82 -4.65 -12.67
CA GLN A 172 -21.06 -6.11 -12.65
C GLN A 172 -19.83 -7.01 -12.66
#